data_AF-A0A417IL67-F1
#
_entry.id   AF-A0A417IL67-F1
#
_cell.length_a   1.000
_cell.length_b   1.000
_cell.length_c   1.000
_cell.angle_alpha   90.00
_cell.angle_beta   90.00
_cell.angle_gamma   90.00
#
_symmetry.space_group_name_H-M   'P 1'
#
loop_
_entity.id
_entity.type
_entity.pdbx_description
1 polymer ?
#
loop_
_entity_poly.entity_id
_entity_poly.type
_entity_poly.pdbx_seq_one_letter_code
_entity_poly.pdbx_strand_id
1 'polypeptide(L)' 'MKLSKLKLKNYRSFGSEEQVILIDQLTTFIGNNSAGKTAALSALNCMFN' A
#
# COMPACT_ATOMS: atom_id res chain seq x y z
N MET A 1 -12.99 -8.63 -10.23
CA MET A 1 -12.40 -8.70 -8.88
C MET A 1 -12.36 -7.29 -8.29
N LYS A 2 -12.76 -7.08 -7.03
CA LYS A 2 -12.65 -5.76 -6.35
C LYS A 2 -11.66 -5.89 -5.18
N LEU A 3 -10.62 -5.04 -5.17
CA LEU A 3 -9.68 -4.95 -4.06
C LEU A 3 -10.35 -4.20 -2.90
N SER A 4 -10.36 -4.77 -1.70
CA SER A 4 -11.02 -4.18 -0.52
C SER A 4 -10.04 -3.55 0.47
N LYS A 5 -8.84 -4.13 0.61
CA LYS A 5 -7.79 -3.62 1.49
C LYS A 5 -6.42 -4.14 1.06
N LEU A 6 -5.40 -3.37 1.38
CA LEU A 6 -3.98 -3.73 1.28
C LEU A 6 -3.39 -3.76 2.70
N LYS A 7 -2.79 -4.89 3.07
CA LYS A 7 -2.09 -5.06 4.36
C LYS A 7 -0.59 -5.13 4.12
N LEU A 8 0.17 -4.32 4.84
CA LEU A 8 1.62 -4.20 4.68
C LEU A 8 2.29 -4.33 6.05
N LYS A 9 3.31 -5.18 6.13
CA LYS A 9 4.15 -5.36 7.30
C LYS A 9 5.54 -5.74 6.83
N ASN A 10 6.57 -5.07 7.35
CA ASN A 10 7.97 -5.29 6.96
C ASN A 10 8.19 -5.27 5.43
N TYR A 11 7.51 -4.38 4.71
CA TYR A 11 7.62 -4.26 3.26
C TYR A 11 8.21 -2.90 2.88
N ARG A 12 9.45 -2.87 2.37
CA ARG A 12 10.17 -1.63 2.01
C ARG A 12 10.14 -0.61 3.16
N SER A 13 9.49 0.55 2.97
CA SER A 13 9.37 1.62 3.95
C SER A 13 8.29 1.39 5.02
N PHE A 14 7.55 0.28 4.96
CA PHE A 14 6.57 -0.12 5.98
C PHE A 14 7.26 -0.96 7.04
N GLY A 15 7.24 -0.48 8.29
CA GLY A 15 7.91 -1.12 9.43
C GLY A 15 7.22 -2.38 9.95
N SER A 16 7.57 -2.76 11.17
CA SER A 16 7.07 -3.98 11.83
C SER A 16 5.61 -3.92 12.26
N GLU A 17 5.03 -2.74 12.39
CA GLU A 17 3.60 -2.59 12.65
C GLU A 17 2.78 -2.82 11.38
N GLU A 18 1.75 -3.67 11.45
CA GLU A 18 0.86 -3.90 10.31
C GLU A 18 0.10 -2.62 9.96
N GLN A 19 0.24 -2.17 8.72
CA GLN A 19 -0.50 -1.06 8.16
C GLN A 19 -1.60 -1.59 7.23
N VAL A 20 -2.83 -1.11 7.45
CA VAL A 20 -4.00 -1.50 6.65
C VAL A 20 -4.50 -0.28 5.89
N ILE A 21 -4.45 -0.37 4.56
CA ILE A 21 -4.99 0.64 3.65
C ILE A 21 -6.31 0.11 3.11
N LEU A 22 -7.41 0.78 3.43
CA LEU A 22 -8.71 0.47 2.85
C LEU A 22 -8.77 1.00 1.41
N ILE A 23 -9.34 0.20 0.51
CA ILE A 23 -9.45 0.54 -0.91
C ILE A 23 -10.93 0.63 -1.25
N ASP A 24 -11.33 1.77 -1.84
CA ASP A 24 -12.65 1.96 -2.44
C ASP A 24 -12.56 2.29 -3.94
N GLN A 25 -13.69 2.64 -4.56
CA GLN A 25 -13.80 2.94 -5.99
C GLN A 25 -12.72 3.91 -6.50
N LEU A 26 -12.38 4.92 -5.68
CA LEU A 26 -11.25 5.82 -5.94
C LEU A 26 -10.47 5.99 -4.64
N THR A 27 -9.21 5.57 -4.65
CA THR A 27 -8.28 5.74 -3.52
C THR A 27 -7.05 6.47 -4.02
N THR A 28 -6.69 7.57 -3.37
CA THR A 28 -5.53 8.39 -3.74
C THR A 28 -4.47 8.36 -2.65
N PHE A 29 -3.22 8.05 -3.01
CA PHE A 29 -2.10 8.10 -2.07
C PHE A 29 -1.48 9.50 -2.07
N ILE A 30 -1.61 10.22 -0.94
CA ILE A 30 -1.05 11.56 -0.73
C ILE A 30 0.00 11.55 0.39
N GLY A 31 0.85 12.59 0.42
CA GLY A 31 1.87 12.78 1.45
C GLY A 31 3.21 13.24 0.86
N ASN A 32 4.15 13.55 1.75
CA ASN A 32 5.48 14.04 1.36
C ASN A 32 6.27 13.04 0.50
N ASN A 33 7.32 13.52 -0.15
CA ASN A 33 8.28 12.65 -0.82
C ASN A 33 8.86 11.64 0.18
N SER A 34 9.10 10.43 -0.30
CA SER A 34 9.61 9.32 0.51
C SER A 34 8.67 8.81 1.61
N ALA A 35 7.42 9.27 1.69
CA ALA A 35 6.43 8.79 2.67
C ALA A 35 5.88 7.36 2.39
N GLY A 36 6.41 6.63 1.40
CA GLY A 36 6.00 5.25 1.11
C GLY A 36 4.88 5.05 0.09
N LYS A 37 4.43 6.12 -0.61
CA LYS A 37 3.40 6.03 -1.66
C LYS A 37 3.74 5.01 -2.76
N THR A 38 4.95 5.12 -3.34
CA THR A 38 5.43 4.18 -4.36
C THR A 38 5.60 2.76 -3.82
N ALA A 39 5.93 2.61 -2.53
CA ALA A 39 6.03 1.30 -1.89
C ALA A 39 4.65 0.63 -1.79
N ALA A 40 3.59 1.37 -1.46
CA ALA A 40 2.22 0.81 -1.46
C ALA A 40 1.81 0.29 -2.85
N LEU A 41 2.08 1.06 -3.92
CA LEU A 41 1.83 0.62 -5.30
C LEU A 41 2.72 -0.57 -5.71
N SER A 42 3.98 -0.59 -5.27
CA SER A 42 4.89 -1.71 -5.54
C SER A 42 4.44 -3.00 -4.88
N ALA A 43 3.81 -2.92 -3.71
CA ALA A 43 3.26 -4.08 -3.02
C ALA A 43 2.11 -4.70 -3.82
N LEU A 44 1.24 -3.88 -4.39
CA LEU A 44 0.18 -4.36 -5.29
C LEU A 44 0.78 -5.10 -6.49
N ASN A 45 1.78 -4.50 -7.14
CA ASN A 45 2.47 -5.15 -8.25
C ASN A 45 3.13 -6.48 -7.84
N CYS A 46 3.74 -6.53 -6.65
CA CYS A 46 4.37 -7.74 -6.10
C CYS A 46 3.38 -8.88 -5.80
N MET A 47 2.11 -8.57 -5.51
CA MET A 47 1.09 -9.58 -5.19
C MET A 47 0.41 -10.17 -6.42
N PHE A 48 0.40 -9.44 -7.54
CA PHE A 48 -0.41 -9.78 -8.71
C PHE A 48 0.37 -9.96 -10.02
N ASN A 49 1.67 -9.65 -10.07
CA ASN A 49 2.58 -10.08 -11.16
C ASN A 49 3.15 -11.47 -10.87
#